data_AF-A0A832VD43-F1
#
_entry.id   AF-A0A832VD43-F1
#
_cell.length_a   1.000
_cell.length_b   1.000
_cell.length_c   1.000
_cell.angle_alpha   90.00
_cell.angle_beta   90.00
_cell.angle_gamma   90.00
#
_symmetry.space_group_name_H-M   'P 1'
#
loop_
_entity.id
_entity.type
_entity.pdbx_description
1 polymer ?
#
loop_
_entity_poly.entity_id
_entity_poly.type
_entity_poly.pdbx_seq_one_letter_code
_entity_poly.pdbx_strand_id
1 'polypeptide(L)'
;MGKHLEPLPDKMHTFTGESHRIFIDGRGFDFQVLEVQSDGTMKLDLQNPDPELTRLLGEGEPRIIYVVSRKGERDLVLQGCQLVSRSISCHLKYRR
;
A
#
# COMPACT_ATOMS: atom_id res chain seq x y z
N MET A 1 2.37 -27.81 1.77
CA MET A 1 2.84 -26.50 1.24
C MET A 1 2.57 -25.44 2.30
N GLY A 2 3.61 -24.88 2.92
CA GLY A 2 3.42 -23.79 3.89
C GLY A 2 3.05 -22.49 3.17
N LYS A 3 1.98 -21.81 3.60
CA LYS A 3 1.71 -20.44 3.16
C LYS A 3 2.79 -19.56 3.81
N HIS A 4 3.75 -19.07 3.02
CA HIS A 4 4.79 -18.16 3.49
C HIS A 4 4.16 -16.76 3.69
N LEU A 5 3.42 -16.64 4.78
CA LEU A 5 2.98 -15.38 5.35
C LEU A 5 4.12 -14.93 6.27
N GLU A 6 4.88 -13.94 5.80
CA GLU A 6 5.82 -13.21 6.64
C GLU A 6 5.05 -12.54 7.78
N PRO A 7 5.63 -12.44 8.99
CA PRO A 7 4.94 -11.83 10.12
C PRO A 7 4.54 -10.39 9.82
N LEU A 8 3.40 -9.97 10.37
CA LEU A 8 3.01 -8.56 10.41
C LEU A 8 4.06 -7.78 11.25
N PRO A 9 4.33 -6.50 10.94
CA PRO A 9 5.33 -5.73 11.64
C PRO A 9 4.89 -5.47 13.08
N ASP A 10 5.79 -5.67 14.05
CA ASP A 10 5.53 -5.43 15.48
C ASP A 10 5.19 -3.96 15.82
N LYS A 11 5.30 -3.05 14.85
CA LYS A 11 5.10 -1.60 14.99
C LYS A 11 4.43 -1.02 13.76
N MET A 12 3.74 0.10 13.95
CA MET A 12 3.27 0.94 12.86
C MET A 12 4.46 1.49 12.07
N HIS A 13 4.39 1.40 10.74
CA HIS A 13 5.33 2.02 9.80
C HIS A 13 4.67 3.17 9.04
N THR A 14 5.41 4.24 8.78
CA THR A 14 4.93 5.41 8.06
C THR A 14 5.86 5.77 6.92
N PHE A 15 5.31 5.96 5.72
CA PHE A 15 6.02 6.44 4.53
C PHE A 15 5.43 7.79 4.10
N THR A 16 6.24 8.65 3.47
CA THR A 16 5.79 9.97 2.95
C THR A 16 5.97 10.05 1.43
N GLY A 17 5.07 10.78 0.76
CA GLY A 17 5.19 11.03 -0.68
C GLY A 17 6.44 11.82 -1.09
N GLU A 18 7.01 12.61 -0.19
CA GLU A 18 8.28 13.30 -0.41
C GLU A 18 9.42 12.30 -0.70
N SER A 19 9.36 11.13 -0.07
CA SER A 19 10.44 10.13 -0.08
C SER A 19 10.11 8.86 -0.89
N HIS A 20 8.83 8.55 -1.10
CA HIS A 20 8.35 7.34 -1.76
C HIS A 20 7.23 7.62 -2.77
N ARG A 21 6.91 6.64 -3.61
CA ARG A 21 5.75 6.62 -4.52
C ARG A 21 5.11 5.23 -4.47
N ILE A 22 3.79 5.14 -4.52
CA ILE A 22 3.12 3.82 -4.61
C ILE A 22 2.96 3.43 -6.08
N PHE A 23 3.03 2.13 -6.38
CA PHE A 23 2.78 1.60 -7.72
C PHE A 23 1.72 0.50 -7.69
N ILE A 24 0.76 0.58 -8.61
CA ILE A 24 -0.31 -0.42 -8.83
C ILE A 24 -0.36 -0.72 -10.32
N ASP A 25 -0.34 -2.01 -10.69
CA ASP A 25 -0.40 -2.49 -12.08
C ASP A 25 0.56 -1.75 -13.03
N GLY A 26 1.77 -1.45 -12.53
CA GLY A 26 2.86 -0.74 -13.23
C GLY A 26 2.76 0.80 -13.23
N ARG A 27 1.65 1.38 -12.77
CA ARG A 27 1.42 2.84 -12.71
C ARG A 27 1.83 3.39 -11.36
N GLY A 28 2.60 4.48 -11.35
CA GLY A 28 3.08 5.14 -10.13
C GLY A 28 2.24 6.35 -9.74
N PHE A 29 1.75 6.39 -8.50
CA PHE A 29 0.92 7.45 -7.93
C PHE A 29 1.63 8.10 -6.73
N ASP A 30 1.58 9.42 -6.66
CA ASP A 30 1.99 10.17 -5.48
C ASP A 30 0.86 10.17 -4.44
N PHE A 31 1.24 10.34 -3.17
CA PHE A 31 0.36 10.33 -2.01
C PHE A 31 0.95 11.27 -0.94
N GLN A 32 0.22 11.60 0.13
CA GLN A 32 0.80 12.44 1.19
C GLN A 32 1.49 11.59 2.28
N VAL A 33 0.71 10.79 2.99
CA VAL A 33 1.18 9.88 4.06
C VAL A 33 0.60 8.48 3.83
N LEU A 34 1.41 7.45 4.09
CA LEU A 34 1.01 6.05 4.10
C LEU A 34 1.36 5.46 5.46
N GLU A 35 0.34 5.13 6.26
CA GLU A 35 0.48 4.34 7.47
C GLU A 35 0.22 2.85 7.18
N VAL A 36 1.08 1.99 7.69
CA VAL A 36 0.88 0.54 7.76
C VAL A 36 0.84 0.17 9.24
N GLN A 37 -0.31 -0.33 9.69
CA GLN A 37 -0.57 -0.70 11.07
C GLN A 37 -0.08 -2.13 11.35
N SER A 38 0.15 -2.48 12.62
CA SER A 38 0.69 -3.79 13.03
C SER A 38 -0.29 -4.97 12.88
N ASP A 39 -1.57 -4.70 12.62
CA ASP A 39 -2.58 -5.68 12.19
C ASP A 39 -2.57 -5.93 10.66
N GLY A 40 -1.75 -5.20 9.91
CA GLY A 40 -1.70 -5.22 8.44
C GLY A 40 -2.64 -4.22 7.75
N THR A 41 -3.48 -3.50 8.50
CA THR A 41 -4.38 -2.46 7.97
C THR A 41 -3.57 -1.28 7.42
N MET A 42 -4.01 -0.70 6.31
CA MET A 42 -3.37 0.43 5.67
C MET A 42 -4.24 1.69 5.78
N LYS A 43 -3.61 2.84 6.08
CA LYS A 43 -4.24 4.16 5.90
C LYS A 43 -3.38 4.96 4.94
N LEU A 44 -3.91 5.19 3.75
CA LEU A 44 -3.36 6.13 2.79
C LEU A 44 -4.09 7.45 2.99
N ASP A 45 -3.39 8.53 3.28
CA ASP A 45 -4.00 9.85 3.24
C ASP A 45 -4.24 10.24 1.78
N LEU A 46 -5.52 10.28 1.43
CA LEU A 46 -6.07 10.57 0.13
C LEU A 46 -6.70 11.98 0.10
N GLN A 47 -6.04 12.96 0.71
CA GLN A 47 -6.32 14.38 0.45
C GLN A 47 -6.05 14.70 -1.05
N ASN A 48 -7.15 14.77 -1.81
CA ASN A 48 -7.18 14.80 -3.29
C ASN A 48 -6.56 13.54 -3.91
N PRO A 49 -7.29 12.40 -3.94
CA PRO A 49 -6.77 11.18 -4.57
C PRO A 49 -6.72 11.35 -6.09
N ASP A 50 -5.78 10.67 -6.73
CA ASP A 50 -5.86 10.42 -8.17
C ASP A 50 -7.15 9.61 -8.47
N PRO A 51 -8.01 10.05 -9.44
CA PRO A 51 -9.21 9.31 -9.82
C PRO A 51 -8.92 7.89 -10.31
N GLU A 52 -7.81 7.65 -11.01
CA GLU A 52 -7.39 6.31 -11.45
C GLU A 52 -6.94 5.45 -10.27
N LEU A 53 -6.24 6.03 -9.27
CA LEU A 53 -5.90 5.31 -8.03
C LEU A 53 -7.16 4.86 -7.29
N THR A 54 -8.15 5.77 -7.19
CA THR A 54 -9.45 5.47 -6.57
C THR A 54 -10.21 4.39 -7.34
N ARG A 55 -10.20 4.45 -8.68
CA ARG A 55 -10.84 3.45 -9.54
C ARG A 55 -10.19 2.07 -9.41
N LEU A 56 -8.87 1.98 -9.55
CA LEU A 56 -8.13 0.72 -9.49
C LEU A 56 -8.34 -0.05 -8.17
N LEU A 57 -8.46 0.68 -7.05
CA LEU A 57 -8.74 0.11 -5.72
C LEU A 57 -10.24 -0.12 -5.46
N GLY A 58 -11.12 0.57 -6.18
CA GLY A 58 -12.58 0.52 -6.02
C GLY A 58 -13.30 -0.52 -6.88
N GLU A 59 -12.65 -1.09 -7.90
CA GLU A 59 -13.21 -2.09 -8.83
C GLU A 59 -13.46 -3.50 -8.20
N GLY A 60 -13.44 -3.61 -6.87
CA GLY A 60 -13.73 -4.84 -6.12
C GLY A 60 -12.65 -5.92 -6.18
N GLU A 61 -11.80 -5.93 -7.21
CA GLU A 61 -10.66 -6.84 -7.30
C GLU A 61 -9.53 -6.45 -6.32
N PRO A 62 -8.96 -7.41 -5.58
CA PRO A 62 -7.80 -7.15 -4.71
C PRO A 62 -6.53 -6.86 -5.51
N ARG A 63 -6.02 -5.63 -5.43
CA ARG A 63 -4.79 -5.18 -6.10
C ARG A 63 -3.52 -5.51 -5.31
N ILE A 64 -2.37 -5.39 -5.98
CA ILE A 64 -1.03 -5.38 -5.35
C ILE A 64 -0.49 -3.95 -5.42
N ILE A 65 -0.05 -3.43 -4.27
CA ILE A 65 0.59 -2.11 -4.15
C ILE A 65 2.07 -2.32 -3.80
N TYR A 66 2.97 -1.71 -4.56
CA TYR A 66 4.39 -1.62 -4.23
C TYR A 66 4.67 -0.24 -3.66
N VAL A 67 5.34 -0.15 -2.51
CA VAL A 67 5.91 1.11 -2.02
C VAL A 67 7.36 1.15 -2.48
N VAL A 68 7.74 2.22 -3.18
CA VAL A 68 9.04 2.36 -3.82
C VAL A 68 9.64 3.70 -3.44
N SER A 69 10.85 3.73 -2.88
CA SER A 69 11.57 4.98 -2.59
C SER A 69 11.82 5.76 -3.89
N ARG A 70 11.95 7.08 -3.82
CA ARG A 70 12.31 7.92 -4.98
C ARG A 70 13.73 7.64 -5.53
N LYS A 71 14.49 6.75 -4.89
CA LYS A 71 15.76 6.20 -5.41
C LYS A 71 15.57 4.92 -6.25
N GLY A 72 14.36 4.34 -6.26
CA GLY A 72 14.03 3.10 -6.98
C GLY A 72 14.10 1.82 -6.14
N GLU A 73 14.36 1.93 -4.83
CA GLU A 73 14.37 0.81 -3.90
C GLU A 73 12.93 0.37 -3.58
N ARG A 74 12.67 -0.93 -3.39
CA ARG A 74 11.31 -1.47 -3.15
C ARG A 74 11.16 -1.86 -1.69
N ASP A 75 10.70 -0.92 -0.87
CA ASP A 75 10.69 -1.03 0.60
C ASP A 75 9.55 -1.89 1.15
N LEU A 76 8.43 -2.00 0.41
CA LEU A 76 7.27 -2.79 0.82
C LEU A 76 6.43 -3.30 -0.37
N VAL A 77 5.80 -4.46 -0.19
CA VAL A 77 4.70 -4.96 -1.03
C VAL A 77 3.46 -5.20 -0.16
N LEU A 78 2.33 -4.64 -0.55
CA LEU A 78 1.02 -4.99 -0.01
C LEU A 78 0.26 -5.80 -1.07
N GLN A 79 -0.36 -6.90 -0.67
CA GLN A 79 -1.23 -7.70 -1.56
C GLN A 79 -2.66 -7.63 -1.03
N GLY A 80 -3.66 -8.06 -1.80
CA GLY A 80 -5.03 -8.10 -1.29
C GLY A 80 -5.67 -6.73 -1.07
N CYS A 81 -5.15 -5.66 -1.68
CA CYS A 81 -5.55 -4.30 -1.35
C CYS A 81 -6.87 -3.90 -2.03
N GLN A 82 -7.84 -3.42 -1.24
CA GLN A 82 -9.17 -3.00 -1.67
C GLN A 82 -9.60 -1.71 -0.95
N LEU A 83 -10.31 -0.84 -1.65
CA LEU A 83 -10.90 0.37 -1.06
C LEU A 83 -12.09 0.00 -0.17
N VAL A 84 -12.01 0.33 1.13
CA VAL A 84 -13.07 0.14 2.12
C VAL A 84 -13.53 1.52 2.60
N SER A 85 -14.59 2.02 1.95
CA SER A 85 -15.20 3.35 2.16
C SER A 85 -14.24 4.53 1.93
N ARG A 86 -13.40 4.88 2.91
CA ARG A 86 -12.37 5.96 2.82
C ARG A 86 -10.97 5.50 3.27
N SER A 87 -10.81 4.21 3.53
CA SER A 87 -9.55 3.57 3.94
C SER A 87 -9.23 2.43 2.97
N ILE A 88 -8.03 1.85 3.04
CA ILE A 88 -7.62 0.73 2.19
C ILE A 88 -7.31 -0.47 3.07
N SER A 89 -8.08 -1.55 2.94
CA SER A 89 -7.75 -2.82 3.59
C SER A 89 -6.76 -3.58 2.72
N CYS A 90 -5.74 -4.18 3.31
CA CYS A 90 -4.70 -4.94 2.60
C CYS A 90 -4.28 -6.19 3.39
N HIS A 91 -3.75 -7.18 2.68
CA HIS A 91 -3.04 -8.34 3.23
C HIS A 91 -1.53 -8.17 2.99
N LEU A 92 -0.87 -7.59 3.99
CA LEU A 92 0.56 -7.26 4.02
C LEU A 92 1.49 -8.49 3.85
N LYS A 93 2.62 -8.34 3.15
CA LYS A 93 3.77 -9.27 3.16
C LYS A 93 5.07 -8.45 3.16
N TYR A 94 5.87 -8.53 4.23
CA TYR A 94 6.14 -7.31 5.06
C TYR A 94 7.69 -6.69 5.13
N ARG A 95 8.03 -6.92 3.77
CA ARG A 95 8.99 -7.89 3.15
C ARG A 95 10.42 -7.38 2.80
N ARG A 96 11.44 -8.16 3.20
CA ARG A 96 12.90 -7.97 2.93
C ARG A 96 13.46 -8.92 1.87
#